data_AF-A0A820R7D4-F1
#
_entry.id   AF-A0A820R7D4-F1
#
_cell.length_a   1.000
_cell.length_b   1.000
_cell.length_c   1.000
_cell.angle_alpha   90.00
_cell.angle_beta   90.00
_cell.angle_gamma   90.00
#
_symmetry.space_group_name_H-M   'P 1'
#
loop_
_entity.id
_entity.type
_entity.pdbx_description
1 polymer ?
#
loop_
_entity_poly.entity_id
_entity_poly.type
_entity_poly.pdbx_seq_one_letter_code
_entity_poly.pdbx_strand_id
1 'polypeptide(L)'
;MHKSQIHEIVLVGGSTHIPRIQKELEDLFDGKKLNKSINPNQAVVNGAAIEASKNIKKVLLADVTPFSFDIEAPSGTMIPTIKRNKAIPATQTRMLRICFNNQTNARIKIYEGDHETASNDYLIEE
;
A
#
# COMPACT_ATOMS: atom_id res chain seq x y z
N MET A 1 3.80 2.75 -16.26
CA MET A 1 3.39 4.16 -16.27
C MET A 1 4.57 4.97 -16.80
N HIS A 2 4.35 5.78 -17.82
CA HIS A 2 5.42 6.65 -18.36
C HIS A 2 5.53 7.91 -17.51
N LYS A 3 6.76 8.40 -17.29
CA LYS A 3 7.03 9.61 -16.48
C LYS A 3 6.24 10.83 -16.97
N SER A 4 6.05 10.94 -18.29
CA SER A 4 5.28 12.00 -18.94
C SER A 4 3.81 12.06 -18.54
N GLN A 5 3.26 11.00 -17.97
CA GLN A 5 1.87 10.95 -17.49
C GLN A 5 1.68 11.61 -16.12
N ILE A 6 2.77 11.90 -15.40
CA ILE A 6 2.72 12.62 -14.13
C ILE A 6 2.56 14.11 -14.44
N HIS A 7 1.57 14.78 -13.84
CA HIS A 7 1.26 16.21 -14.07
C HIS A 7 1.89 17.15 -13.04
N GLU A 8 1.98 16.73 -11.77
CA GLU A 8 2.67 17.47 -10.71
C GLU A 8 3.47 16.54 -9.80
N ILE A 9 4.47 17.10 -9.10
CA ILE A 9 5.25 16.40 -8.06
C ILE A 9 5.09 17.21 -6.79
N VAL A 10 4.35 16.68 -5.81
CA VAL A 10 4.09 17.35 -4.53
C VAL A 10 5.00 16.76 -3.46
N LEU A 11 5.64 17.64 -2.67
CA LEU A 11 6.55 17.23 -1.59
C LEU A 11 5.81 17.16 -0.25
N VAL A 12 6.05 16.08 0.49
CA VAL A 12 5.50 15.86 1.84
C VAL A 12 6.60 15.34 2.76
N GLY A 13 6.67 15.87 3.99
CA GLY A 13 7.65 15.52 5.02
C GLY A 13 8.88 16.44 5.05
N GLY A 14 9.41 16.69 6.27
CA GLY A 14 10.47 17.68 6.48
C GLY A 14 11.80 17.38 5.80
N SER A 15 12.14 16.11 5.62
CA SER A 15 13.35 15.71 4.89
C SER A 15 13.35 16.18 3.44
N THR A 16 12.19 16.49 2.85
CA THR A 16 12.10 17.05 1.49
C THR A 16 12.71 18.45 1.37
N HIS A 17 13.06 19.12 2.48
CA HIS A 17 13.85 20.36 2.45
C HIS A 17 15.31 20.15 2.03
N ILE A 18 15.83 18.92 2.08
CA ILE A 18 17.21 18.61 1.70
C ILE A 18 17.40 18.88 0.19
N PRO A 19 18.30 19.80 -0.22
CA PRO A 19 18.47 20.18 -1.62
C PRO A 19 18.83 19.01 -2.54
N ARG A 20 19.59 18.05 -2.01
CA ARG A 20 19.97 16.84 -2.76
C ARG A 20 18.78 15.96 -3.11
N ILE A 21 17.82 15.79 -2.20
CA ILE A 21 16.59 15.03 -2.45
C ILE A 21 15.77 15.72 -3.54
N GLN A 22 15.65 17.05 -3.47
CA GLN A 22 14.93 17.82 -4.49
C GLN A 22 15.58 17.67 -5.86
N LYS A 23 16.91 17.80 -5.94
CA LYS A 23 17.65 17.62 -7.19
C LYS A 23 17.49 16.21 -7.76
N GLU A 24 17.64 15.18 -6.94
CA GLU A 24 17.48 13.78 -7.36
C GLU A 24 16.06 13.50 -7.88
N LEU A 25 15.03 14.12 -7.29
CA LEU A 25 13.66 14.04 -7.79
C LEU A 25 13.47 14.77 -9.13
N GLU A 26 14.01 15.99 -9.27
CA GLU A 26 13.95 16.73 -10.54
C GLU A 26 14.65 15.94 -11.66
N ASP A 27 15.84 15.38 -11.39
CA ASP A 27 16.59 14.54 -12.32
C ASP A 27 15.81 13.25 -12.66
N LEU A 28 15.16 12.61 -11.67
CA LEU A 28 14.35 11.42 -11.86
C LEU A 28 13.13 11.69 -12.75
N PHE A 29 12.55 12.88 -12.70
CA PHE A 29 11.38 13.27 -13.49
C PHE A 29 11.73 14.21 -14.66
N ASP A 30 12.91 14.00 -15.26
CA ASP A 30 13.35 14.63 -16.51
C ASP A 30 13.34 16.17 -16.45
N GLY A 31 13.77 16.74 -15.32
CA GLY A 31 13.89 18.18 -15.07
C GLY A 31 12.58 18.86 -14.66
N LYS A 32 11.54 18.07 -14.35
CA LYS A 32 10.24 18.62 -13.98
C LYS A 32 10.27 19.33 -12.63
N LYS A 33 9.75 20.56 -12.60
CA LYS A 33 9.71 21.39 -11.39
C LYS A 33 8.85 20.78 -10.28
N LEU A 34 9.40 20.76 -9.06
CA LEU A 34 8.69 20.34 -7.86
C LEU A 34 7.68 21.38 -7.40
N ASN A 35 6.48 20.95 -7.01
CA ASN A 35 5.44 21.81 -6.45
C ASN A 35 5.77 22.12 -4.98
N LYS A 36 5.95 23.42 -4.68
CA LYS A 36 6.24 23.96 -3.35
C LYS A 36 5.11 24.86 -2.80
N SER A 37 3.92 24.80 -3.40
CA SER A 37 2.77 25.62 -2.99
C SER A 37 2.15 25.19 -1.65
N ILE A 38 2.43 23.95 -1.22
CA ILE A 38 1.93 23.39 0.04
C ILE A 38 3.11 23.23 1.01
N ASN A 39 2.88 23.56 2.28
CA ASN A 39 3.85 23.30 3.34
C ASN A 39 4.02 21.77 3.54
N PRO A 40 5.21 21.19 3.25
CA PRO A 40 5.41 19.74 3.29
C PRO A 40 5.22 19.14 4.69
N ASN A 41 5.40 19.93 5.75
CA ASN A 41 5.24 19.48 7.14
C ASN A 41 3.79 19.49 7.61
N GLN A 42 2.89 20.20 6.91
CA GLN A 42 1.50 20.36 7.31
C GLN A 42 0.51 19.70 6.34
N ALA A 43 0.96 19.29 5.15
CA ALA A 43 0.11 18.69 4.12
C ALA A 43 -0.74 17.52 4.65
N VAL A 44 -0.13 16.61 5.43
CA VAL A 44 -0.81 15.42 5.96
C VAL A 44 -1.90 15.78 6.97
N VAL A 45 -1.60 16.66 7.94
CA VAL A 45 -2.58 17.05 8.97
C VAL A 45 -3.72 17.86 8.37
N ASN A 46 -3.44 18.74 7.41
CA ASN A 46 -4.46 19.51 6.72
C ASN A 46 -5.38 18.59 5.91
N GLY A 47 -4.83 17.62 5.18
CA GLY A 47 -5.61 16.61 4.45
C GLY A 47 -6.50 15.77 5.37
N ALA A 48 -5.96 15.32 6.51
CA ALA A 48 -6.72 14.57 7.51
C ALA A 48 -7.84 15.41 8.14
N ALA A 49 -7.60 16.68 8.46
CA ALA A 49 -8.62 17.58 9.01
C ALA A 49 -9.75 17.85 7.99
N ILE A 50 -9.39 18.01 6.72
CA ILE A 50 -10.31 18.18 5.61
C ILE A 50 -11.20 16.93 5.45
N GLU A 51 -10.61 15.73 5.46
CA GLU A 51 -11.36 14.45 5.40
C GLU A 51 -12.27 14.27 6.62
N ALA A 52 -11.74 14.52 7.83
CA ALA A 52 -12.49 14.39 9.08
C ALA A 52 -13.71 15.32 9.14
N SER A 53 -13.62 16.51 8.53
CA SER A 53 -14.72 17.46 8.50
C SER A 53 -15.96 16.93 7.76
N LYS A 54 -15.80 15.95 6.85
CA LYS A 54 -16.83 15.42 5.93
C LYS A 54 -17.64 16.50 5.18
N ASN A 55 -17.17 17.75 5.20
CA ASN A 55 -17.89 18.91 4.67
C ASN A 55 -17.59 19.14 3.18
N ILE A 56 -16.74 18.32 2.58
CA ILE A 56 -16.44 18.41 1.16
C ILE A 56 -17.56 17.72 0.38
N LYS A 57 -18.51 18.50 -0.10
CA LYS A 57 -19.51 18.02 -1.05
C LYS A 57 -18.77 17.59 -2.33
N LYS A 58 -18.85 16.30 -2.68
CA LYS A 58 -18.35 15.68 -3.93
C LYS A 58 -16.87 15.26 -3.99
N VAL A 59 -16.24 14.90 -2.88
CA VAL A 59 -14.98 14.13 -2.94
C VAL A 59 -15.28 12.65 -2.72
N LEU A 60 -14.86 11.82 -3.68
CA LEU A 60 -14.78 10.37 -3.52
C LEU A 60 -13.31 10.04 -3.21
N LEU A 61 -13.06 9.52 -2.02
CA LEU A 61 -11.76 8.97 -1.66
C LEU A 61 -11.76 7.48 -2.00
N ALA A 62 -10.87 7.08 -2.90
CA ALA A 62 -10.66 5.68 -3.27
C ALA A 62 -9.22 5.33 -2.93
N ASP A 63 -9.05 4.40 -1.98
CA ASP A 63 -7.74 3.95 -1.52
C ASP A 63 -7.51 2.49 -1.91
N VAL A 64 -6.29 2.00 -1.74
CA VAL A 64 -5.86 0.65 -2.15
C VAL A 64 -5.02 -0.03 -1.08
N THR A 65 -4.93 -1.36 -1.12
CA THR A 65 -4.02 -2.13 -0.26
C THR A 65 -2.54 -1.85 -0.58
N PRO A 66 -1.66 -1.64 0.42
CA PRO A 66 -0.24 -1.36 0.18
C PRO A 66 0.55 -2.62 -0.22
N PHE A 67 0.22 -3.76 0.40
CA PHE A 67 0.82 -5.07 0.18
C PHE A 67 -0.26 -6.13 -0.10
N SER A 68 0.17 -7.33 -0.45
CA SER A 68 -0.73 -8.48 -0.61
C SER A 68 -1.01 -9.13 0.76
N PHE A 69 -2.23 -9.64 0.93
CA PHE A 69 -2.64 -10.43 2.09
C PHE A 69 -2.86 -11.87 1.65
N ASP A 70 -2.02 -12.77 2.13
CA ASP A 70 -1.92 -14.13 1.64
C ASP A 70 -1.98 -15.16 2.78
N ILE A 71 -2.30 -16.40 2.43
CA ILE A 71 -2.43 -17.51 3.37
C ILE A 71 -1.22 -18.44 3.23
N GLU A 72 -0.59 -18.83 4.33
CA GLU A 72 0.51 -19.81 4.31
C GLU A 72 -0.03 -21.22 3.97
N ALA A 73 0.51 -21.83 2.92
CA ALA A 73 0.31 -23.25 2.63
C ALA A 73 1.22 -24.12 3.53
N PRO A 74 0.89 -25.40 3.77
CA PRO A 74 1.78 -26.30 4.52
C PRO A 74 3.19 -26.46 3.93
N SER A 75 3.36 -26.18 2.63
CA SER A 75 4.66 -26.13 1.95
C SER A 75 5.52 -24.90 2.32
N GLY A 76 4.99 -23.95 3.08
CA GLY A 76 5.64 -22.67 3.43
C GLY A 76 5.52 -21.60 2.33
N THR A 77 4.86 -21.92 1.22
CA THR A 77 4.59 -21.00 0.10
C THR A 77 3.30 -20.21 0.33
N MET A 78 3.25 -18.98 -0.16
CA MET A 78 2.05 -18.15 -0.07
C MET A 78 0.95 -18.57 -1.06
N ILE A 79 -0.30 -18.55 -0.60
CA ILE A 79 -1.51 -18.68 -1.43
C ILE A 79 -2.09 -17.28 -1.65
N PRO A 80 -2.01 -16.73 -2.89
CA PRO A 80 -2.45 -15.37 -3.17
C PRO A 80 -3.94 -15.14 -2.90
N THR A 81 -4.28 -14.21 -2.00
CA THR A 81 -5.67 -13.89 -1.63
C THR A 81 -6.07 -12.48 -2.04
N ILE A 82 -5.67 -11.44 -1.30
CA ILE A 82 -5.91 -10.03 -1.70
C ILE A 82 -4.59 -9.45 -2.18
N LYS A 83 -4.47 -9.19 -3.48
CA LYS A 83 -3.24 -8.62 -4.04
C LYS A 83 -3.04 -7.17 -3.62
N ARG A 84 -1.78 -6.71 -3.58
CA ARG A 84 -1.43 -5.29 -3.48
C ARG A 84 -2.14 -4.43 -4.53
N ASN A 85 -2.30 -3.15 -4.22
CA ASN A 85 -2.98 -2.16 -5.04
C ASN A 85 -4.45 -2.51 -5.36
N LYS A 86 -5.12 -3.32 -4.52
CA LYS A 86 -6.54 -3.61 -4.66
C LYS A 86 -7.35 -2.51 -3.98
N ALA A 87 -8.31 -1.92 -4.70
CA ALA A 87 -9.19 -0.89 -4.14
C ALA A 87 -9.95 -1.39 -2.91
N ILE A 88 -9.96 -0.59 -1.84
CA ILE A 88 -10.69 -0.88 -0.61
C ILE A 88 -12.05 -0.16 -0.60
N PRO A 89 -13.12 -0.80 -0.09
CA PRO A 89 -13.16 -2.12 0.54
C PRO A 89 -12.98 -3.28 -0.46
N ALA A 90 -12.27 -4.33 -0.05
CA ALA A 90 -12.03 -5.54 -0.85
C ALA A 90 -12.43 -6.79 -0.07
N THR A 91 -13.03 -7.76 -0.77
CA THR A 91 -13.37 -9.08 -0.21
C THR A 91 -12.93 -10.16 -1.20
N GLN A 92 -12.31 -11.22 -0.69
CA GLN A 92 -11.92 -12.38 -1.48
C GLN A 92 -12.21 -13.65 -0.68
N THR A 93 -12.71 -14.68 -1.35
CA THR A 93 -12.96 -15.99 -0.76
C THR A 93 -12.06 -17.04 -1.42
N ARG A 94 -11.46 -17.90 -0.60
CA ARG A 94 -10.65 -19.03 -1.05
C ARG A 94 -11.15 -20.32 -0.42
N MET A 95 -11.29 -21.35 -1.26
CA MET A 95 -11.60 -22.70 -0.80
C MET A 95 -10.29 -23.45 -0.59
N LEU A 96 -10.03 -23.87 0.66
CA LEU A 96 -8.88 -24.68 1.04
C LEU A 96 -9.32 -26.13 1.29
N ARG A 97 -8.36 -27.05 1.30
CA ARG A 97 -8.60 -28.47 1.58
C ARG A 97 -7.70 -28.93 2.73
N ILE A 98 -8.15 -29.96 3.44
CA ILE A 98 -7.30 -30.65 4.41
C ILE A 98 -6.09 -31.28 3.72
N CYS A 99 -4.98 -31.34 4.44
CA CYS A 99 -3.70 -31.77 3.90
C CYS A 99 -3.43 -33.26 4.17
N PHE A 100 -4.08 -33.83 5.19
CA PHE A 100 -3.90 -35.22 5.61
C PHE A 100 -5.23 -35.89 5.98
N ASN A 101 -5.28 -37.23 5.89
CA ASN A 101 -6.47 -38.01 6.27
C ASN A 101 -6.77 -37.85 7.77
N ASN A 102 -8.06 -37.80 8.11
CA ASN A 102 -8.54 -37.63 9.50
C ASN A 102 -8.06 -36.33 10.18
N GLN A 103 -7.71 -35.29 9.43
CA GLN A 103 -7.40 -33.98 9.97
C GLN A 103 -8.65 -33.33 10.58
N THR A 104 -8.67 -33.15 11.91
CA THR A 104 -9.81 -32.59 12.65
C THR A 104 -9.77 -31.07 12.80
N ASN A 105 -8.59 -30.46 12.65
CA ASN A 105 -8.38 -29.02 12.82
C ASN A 105 -7.54 -28.47 11.66
N ALA A 106 -7.82 -27.24 11.24
CA ALA A 106 -7.00 -26.50 10.28
C ALA A 106 -6.62 -25.15 10.89
N ARG A 107 -5.34 -24.82 10.87
CA ARG A 107 -4.82 -23.52 11.28
C ARG A 107 -4.61 -22.67 10.03
N ILE A 108 -5.16 -21.45 10.02
CA ILE A 108 -5.04 -20.53 8.90
C ILE A 108 -4.18 -19.37 9.36
N LYS A 109 -3.01 -19.23 8.75
CA LYS A 109 -2.11 -18.12 9.02
C LYS A 109 -2.19 -17.10 7.89
N ILE A 110 -2.37 -15.84 8.25
CA ILE A 110 -2.51 -14.72 7.32
C ILE A 110 -1.27 -13.85 7.41
N TYR A 111 -0.68 -13.55 6.27
CA TYR A 111 0.53 -12.74 6.16
C TYR A 111 0.30 -11.51 5.28
N GLU A 112 0.99 -10.42 5.59
CA GLU A 112 1.11 -9.22 4.77
C GLU A 112 2.50 -9.15 4.14
N GLY A 113 2.56 -9.08 2.81
CA GLY A 113 3.80 -8.94 2.06
C GLY A 113 3.67 -9.33 0.60
N ASP A 114 4.79 -9.41 -0.10
CA ASP A 114 4.84 -9.71 -1.54
C ASP A 114 5.93 -10.77 -1.87
N HIS A 115 6.41 -11.52 -0.87
CA HIS A 115 7.42 -12.56 -1.08
C HIS A 115 6.78 -13.92 -1.39
N GLU A 116 7.51 -14.80 -2.08
CA GLU A 116 7.04 -16.15 -2.39
C GLU A 116 6.94 -17.06 -1.15
N THR A 117 7.75 -16.77 -0.12
CA THR A 117 7.90 -17.57 1.09
C THR A 117 7.45 -16.80 2.32
N ALA A 118 6.64 -17.45 3.16
CA ALA A 118 6.02 -16.82 4.33
C ALA A 118 7.02 -16.28 5.37
N SER A 119 8.22 -16.85 5.47
CA SER A 119 9.24 -16.42 6.44
C SER A 119 9.74 -14.99 6.24
N ASN A 120 9.53 -14.41 5.04
CA ASN A 120 9.99 -13.07 4.69
C ASN A 120 8.87 -12.01 4.78
N ASP A 121 7.66 -12.43 5.10
CA ASP A 121 6.48 -11.58 5.20
C ASP A 121 6.01 -11.45 6.65
N TYR A 122 5.15 -10.44 6.89
CA TYR A 122 4.68 -10.12 8.22
C TYR A 122 3.47 -10.98 8.60
N LEU A 123 3.59 -11.80 9.64
CA LEU A 123 2.45 -12.56 10.17
C LEU A 123 1.46 -11.59 10.84
N ILE A 124 0.21 -11.64 10.39
CA ILE A 124 -0.88 -10.82 10.93
C ILE A 124 -1.66 -11.62 11.98
N GLU A 125 -2.04 -12.85 11.65
CA GLU A 125 -2.96 -13.67 12.46
C GLU A 125 -2.77 -15.17 12.19
N GLU A 126 -3.01 -16.03 13.19
CA GLU A 126 -2.85 -17.50 13.11
C GLU A 126 -3.78 -18.34 13.99
#